data_AF-A0A9P6MBN8-F1
#
_entry.id   AF-A0A9P6MBN8-F1
#
_cell.length_a   1.000
_cell.length_b   1.000
_cell.length_c   1.000
_cell.angle_alpha   90.00
_cell.angle_beta   90.00
_cell.angle_gamma   90.00
#
_symmetry.space_group_name_H-M   'P 1'
#
loop_
_entity.id
_entity.type
_entity.pdbx_description
1 polymer ?
#
loop_
_entity_poly.entity_id
_entity_poly.type
_entity_poly.pdbx_seq_one_letter_code
_entity_poly.pdbx_strand_id
1 'polypeptide(L)'
;MSFSRLVKEHQAKQATQKRESEQLRKEAIQSVGQFSDAVADTLSGRVSQIFQNQKNLEQEARNLSLQTARYTKQTAQWLALVEQFDSALKAEETSKAWPLADAALTNSIMDLVQQASHHKQLKKGANEVTKTLNRGIAEFIVMTADTEPIEILLHLPLLCEDKNVPYVFVPSKAALGRACGVSRPVIAASVTSNEGSDLKTQILAIKLQIEKLLI
;
A
#
# COMPACT_ATOMS: atom_id res chain seq x y z
N MET A 1 -56.33 -80.95 -56.13
CA MET A 1 -56.32 -79.50 -55.80
C MET A 1 -55.71 -78.73 -56.96
N SER A 2 -56.40 -77.77 -57.57
CA SER A 2 -56.02 -77.14 -58.85
C SER A 2 -55.00 -76.00 -58.68
N PHE A 3 -53.92 -76.03 -59.48
CA PHE A 3 -52.79 -75.07 -59.48
C PHE A 3 -53.24 -73.62 -59.68
N SER A 4 -54.33 -73.39 -60.43
CA SER A 4 -54.90 -72.05 -60.64
C SER A 4 -55.47 -71.41 -59.37
N ARG A 5 -55.92 -72.20 -58.39
CA ARG A 5 -56.35 -71.66 -57.08
C ARG A 5 -55.14 -71.21 -56.27
N LEU A 6 -54.05 -72.00 -56.29
CA LEU A 6 -52.82 -71.68 -55.58
C LEU A 6 -52.17 -70.39 -56.08
N VAL A 7 -52.15 -70.17 -57.40
CA VAL A 7 -51.59 -68.95 -58.01
C VAL A 7 -52.42 -67.71 -57.66
N LYS A 8 -53.76 -67.80 -57.71
CA LYS A 8 -54.62 -66.69 -57.29
C LYS A 8 -54.48 -66.37 -55.80
N GLU A 9 -54.34 -67.39 -54.96
CA GLU A 9 -54.15 -67.21 -53.51
C GLU A 9 -52.78 -66.58 -53.20
N HIS A 10 -51.72 -66.99 -53.91
CA HIS A 10 -50.39 -66.39 -53.79
C HIS A 10 -50.38 -64.93 -54.26
N GLN A 11 -51.00 -64.62 -55.40
CA GLN A 11 -51.13 -63.24 -55.91
C GLN A 11 -51.93 -62.35 -54.96
N ALA A 12 -53.02 -62.87 -54.38
CA ALA A 12 -53.79 -62.14 -53.38
C ALA A 12 -52.96 -61.87 -52.12
N LYS A 13 -52.25 -62.88 -51.59
CA LYS A 13 -51.34 -62.72 -50.44
C LYS A 13 -50.19 -61.76 -50.72
N GLN A 14 -49.64 -61.77 -51.93
CA GLN A 14 -48.57 -60.86 -52.33
C GLN A 14 -49.09 -59.41 -52.44
N ALA A 15 -50.31 -59.22 -52.96
CA ALA A 15 -50.94 -57.90 -53.02
C ALA A 15 -51.29 -57.35 -51.62
N THR A 16 -51.73 -58.20 -50.69
CA THR A 16 -51.97 -57.78 -49.30
C THR A 16 -50.67 -57.43 -48.59
N GLN A 17 -49.62 -58.24 -48.72
CA GLN A 17 -48.30 -57.93 -48.16
C GLN A 17 -47.71 -56.64 -48.73
N LYS A 18 -47.88 -56.39 -50.04
CA LYS A 18 -47.41 -55.13 -50.66
C LYS A 18 -48.17 -53.92 -50.11
N ARG A 19 -49.49 -54.03 -49.92
CA ARG A 19 -50.31 -52.97 -49.31
C ARG A 19 -49.93 -52.72 -47.85
N GLU A 20 -49.72 -53.77 -47.08
CA GLU A 20 -49.23 -53.68 -45.69
C GLU A 20 -47.85 -53.02 -45.64
N SER A 21 -46.92 -53.42 -46.52
CA SER A 21 -45.58 -52.81 -46.61
C SER A 21 -45.63 -51.33 -47.00
N GLU A 22 -46.49 -50.94 -47.94
CA GLU A 22 -46.69 -49.54 -48.33
C GLU A 22 -47.34 -48.72 -47.22
N GLN A 23 -48.26 -49.32 -46.46
CA GLN A 23 -48.90 -48.68 -45.32
C GLN A 23 -47.92 -48.46 -44.16
N LEU A 24 -47.16 -49.48 -43.79
CA LEU A 24 -46.07 -49.37 -42.80
C LEU A 24 -45.02 -48.34 -43.21
N ARG A 25 -44.70 -48.25 -44.51
CA ARG A 25 -43.79 -47.23 -45.04
C ARG A 25 -44.36 -45.81 -44.91
N LYS A 26 -45.65 -45.61 -45.16
CA LYS A 26 -46.30 -44.31 -44.96
C LYS A 26 -46.33 -43.91 -43.49
N GLU A 27 -46.64 -44.84 -42.60
CA GLU A 27 -46.64 -44.63 -41.14
C GLU A 27 -45.23 -44.29 -40.63
N ALA A 28 -44.19 -44.97 -41.13
CA ALA A 28 -42.79 -44.67 -40.80
C ALA A 28 -42.35 -43.28 -41.29
N ILE A 29 -42.74 -42.87 -42.50
CA ILE A 29 -42.42 -41.53 -43.01
C ILE A 29 -43.15 -40.46 -42.20
N GLN A 30 -44.40 -40.71 -41.83
CA GLN A 30 -45.18 -39.79 -41.00
C GLN A 30 -44.58 -39.64 -39.59
N SER A 31 -44.16 -40.73 -38.95
CA SER A 31 -43.56 -40.68 -37.61
C SER A 31 -42.19 -39.99 -37.63
N VAL A 32 -41.38 -40.22 -38.66
CA VAL A 32 -40.11 -39.50 -38.86
C VAL A 32 -40.36 -38.01 -39.12
N GLY A 33 -41.39 -37.65 -39.89
CA GLY A 33 -41.78 -36.26 -40.13
C GLY A 33 -42.19 -35.55 -38.84
N GLN A 34 -43.10 -36.16 -38.06
CA GLN A 34 -43.53 -35.63 -36.76
C GLN A 34 -42.36 -35.46 -35.78
N PHE A 35 -41.42 -36.40 -35.75
CA PHE A 35 -40.23 -36.29 -34.94
C PHE A 35 -39.33 -35.13 -35.41
N SER A 36 -39.11 -34.99 -36.71
CA SER A 36 -38.33 -33.89 -37.30
C SER A 36 -38.90 -32.53 -36.94
N ASP A 37 -40.23 -32.36 -37.03
CA ASP A 37 -40.90 -31.10 -36.71
C ASP A 37 -40.79 -30.78 -35.20
N ALA A 38 -41.03 -31.78 -34.34
CA ALA A 38 -40.89 -31.61 -32.89
C ALA A 38 -39.45 -31.23 -32.47
N VAL A 39 -38.45 -31.79 -33.14
CA VAL A 39 -37.03 -31.43 -32.92
C VAL A 39 -36.75 -30.01 -33.42
N ALA A 40 -37.27 -29.62 -34.58
CA ALA A 40 -37.09 -28.28 -35.14
C ALA A 40 -37.70 -27.19 -34.24
N ASP A 41 -38.89 -27.42 -33.69
CA ASP A 41 -39.55 -26.50 -32.75
C ASP A 41 -38.77 -26.38 -31.44
N THR A 42 -38.33 -27.51 -30.89
CA THR A 42 -37.53 -27.53 -29.65
C THR A 42 -36.20 -26.80 -29.85
N LEU A 43 -35.53 -27.02 -30.98
CA LEU A 43 -34.27 -26.37 -31.30
C LEU A 43 -34.47 -24.86 -31.48
N SER A 44 -35.49 -24.45 -32.22
CA SER A 44 -35.80 -23.03 -32.45
C SER A 44 -36.10 -22.30 -31.15
N GLY A 45 -36.87 -22.92 -30.25
CA GLY A 45 -37.15 -22.38 -28.91
C GLY A 45 -35.87 -22.23 -28.08
N ARG A 46 -35.01 -23.25 -28.05
CA ARG A 46 -33.73 -23.21 -27.33
C ARG A 46 -32.77 -22.17 -27.90
N VAL A 47 -32.67 -22.06 -29.22
CA VAL A 47 -31.84 -21.05 -29.90
C VAL A 47 -32.31 -19.63 -29.54
N SER A 48 -33.62 -19.39 -29.53
CA SER A 48 -34.19 -18.11 -29.13
C SER A 48 -33.85 -17.74 -27.68
N GLN A 49 -33.97 -18.70 -26.75
CA GLN A 49 -33.60 -18.50 -25.35
C GLN A 49 -32.10 -18.22 -25.18
N ILE A 50 -31.24 -18.98 -25.86
CA ILE A 50 -29.79 -18.77 -25.82
C ILE A 50 -29.44 -17.38 -26.34
N PHE A 51 -30.06 -16.95 -27.44
CA PHE A 51 -29.83 -15.63 -28.00
C PHE A 51 -30.26 -14.51 -27.04
N GLN A 52 -31.41 -14.65 -26.39
CA GLN A 52 -31.87 -13.67 -25.41
C GLN A 52 -30.95 -13.62 -24.18
N ASN A 53 -30.49 -14.77 -23.69
CA ASN A 53 -29.54 -14.85 -22.59
C ASN A 53 -28.19 -14.23 -22.97
N GLN A 54 -27.68 -14.50 -24.17
CA GLN A 54 -26.46 -13.92 -24.69
C GLN A 54 -26.55 -12.39 -24.74
N LYS A 55 -27.68 -11.85 -25.24
CA LYS A 55 -27.91 -10.40 -25.27
C LYS A 55 -27.93 -9.78 -23.86
N ASN A 56 -28.58 -10.43 -22.90
CA ASN A 56 -28.61 -9.96 -21.52
C ASN A 56 -27.21 -9.97 -20.89
N LEU A 57 -26.45 -11.05 -21.06
CA LEU A 57 -25.05 -11.16 -20.59
C LEU A 57 -24.15 -10.08 -21.19
N GLU A 58 -24.27 -9.80 -22.49
CA GLU A 58 -23.50 -8.74 -23.15
C GLU A 58 -23.87 -7.34 -22.65
N GLN A 59 -25.12 -7.12 -22.24
CA GLN A 59 -25.54 -5.85 -21.64
C GLN A 59 -25.01 -5.71 -20.20
N GLU A 60 -25.08 -6.77 -19.40
CA GLU A 60 -24.54 -6.80 -18.04
C GLU A 60 -23.03 -6.61 -18.03
N ALA A 61 -22.29 -7.29 -18.92
CA ALA A 61 -20.84 -7.15 -19.06
C ALA A 61 -20.43 -5.71 -19.38
N ARG A 62 -21.18 -5.03 -20.26
CA ARG A 62 -20.97 -3.61 -20.55
C ARG A 62 -21.23 -2.72 -19.34
N ASN A 63 -22.32 -2.96 -18.61
CA ASN A 63 -22.65 -2.17 -17.43
C ASN A 63 -21.59 -2.35 -16.32
N LEU A 64 -21.15 -3.59 -16.10
CA LEU A 64 -20.10 -3.89 -15.14
C LEU A 64 -18.78 -3.21 -15.51
N SER A 65 -18.38 -3.24 -16.78
CA SER A 65 -17.17 -2.55 -17.26
C SER A 65 -17.22 -1.04 -16.99
N LEU A 66 -18.38 -0.40 -17.22
CA LEU A 66 -18.57 1.01 -16.90
C LEU A 66 -18.49 1.28 -15.39
N GLN A 67 -19.04 0.39 -14.56
CA GLN A 67 -18.94 0.49 -13.11
C GLN A 67 -17.50 0.33 -12.63
N THR A 68 -16.74 -0.66 -13.14
CA THR A 68 -15.33 -0.85 -12.82
C THR A 68 -14.54 0.43 -13.10
N ALA A 69 -14.72 1.04 -14.28
CA ALA A 69 -14.04 2.29 -14.61
C ALA A 69 -14.39 3.44 -13.66
N ARG A 70 -15.64 3.52 -13.18
CA ARG A 70 -16.05 4.51 -12.16
C ARG A 70 -15.40 4.22 -10.81
N TYR A 71 -15.43 2.97 -10.35
CA TYR A 71 -14.82 2.59 -9.08
C TYR A 71 -13.32 2.78 -9.09
N THR A 72 -12.60 2.44 -10.16
CA THR A 72 -11.16 2.71 -10.28
C THR A 72 -10.85 4.20 -10.11
N LYS A 73 -11.63 5.09 -10.72
CA LYS A 73 -11.46 6.55 -10.53
C LYS A 73 -11.74 6.98 -9.10
N GLN A 74 -12.80 6.47 -8.48
CA GLN A 74 -13.10 6.75 -7.08
C GLN A 74 -11.98 6.26 -6.16
N THR A 75 -11.50 5.02 -6.33
CA THR A 75 -10.41 4.46 -5.52
C THR A 75 -9.13 5.28 -5.64
N ALA A 76 -8.79 5.77 -6.84
CA ALA A 76 -7.65 6.66 -7.03
C ALA A 76 -7.82 8.00 -6.28
N GLN A 77 -9.04 8.57 -6.28
CA GLN A 77 -9.34 9.78 -5.50
C GLN A 77 -9.26 9.52 -3.99
N TRP A 78 -9.82 8.42 -3.51
CA TRP A 78 -9.72 8.01 -2.11
C TRP A 78 -8.27 7.81 -1.67
N LEU A 79 -7.44 7.19 -2.51
CA LEU A 79 -6.02 7.01 -2.23
C LEU A 79 -5.30 8.35 -2.08
N ALA A 80 -5.54 9.29 -3.00
CA ALA A 80 -4.95 10.62 -2.93
C ALA A 80 -5.36 11.39 -1.66
N LEU A 81 -6.62 11.26 -1.22
CA LEU A 81 -7.09 11.86 0.03
C LEU A 81 -6.40 11.26 1.26
N VAL A 82 -6.16 9.94 1.27
CA VAL A 82 -5.45 9.26 2.35
C VAL A 82 -3.98 9.68 2.40
N GLU A 83 -3.31 9.78 1.26
CA GLU A 83 -1.93 10.28 1.19
C GLU A 83 -1.82 11.74 1.66
N GLN A 84 -2.78 12.59 1.28
CA GLN A 84 -2.84 13.96 1.75
C GLN A 84 -3.06 14.03 3.27
N PHE A 85 -3.89 13.16 3.83
CA PHE A 85 -4.13 13.08 5.27
C PHE A 85 -2.89 12.59 6.04
N ASP A 86 -2.20 11.56 5.54
CA ASP A 86 -0.93 11.06 6.11
C ASP A 86 0.14 12.17 6.13
N SER A 87 0.25 12.95 5.05
CA SER A 87 1.16 14.08 4.99
C SER A 87 0.81 15.18 6.00
N ALA A 88 -0.48 15.43 6.27
CA ALA A 88 -0.91 16.42 7.24
C ALA A 88 -0.59 15.97 8.68
N LEU A 89 -0.80 14.69 9.01
CA LEU A 89 -0.43 14.12 10.31
C LEU A 89 1.07 14.21 10.57
N LYS A 90 1.90 13.90 9.57
CA LYS A 90 3.36 14.04 9.68
C LYS A 90 3.81 15.47 9.93
N ALA A 91 3.14 16.46 9.34
CA ALA A 91 3.46 17.86 9.59
C ALA A 91 3.20 18.25 11.05
N GLU A 92 2.14 17.71 11.67
CA GLU A 92 1.83 17.93 13.08
C GLU A 92 2.88 17.26 14.01
N GLU A 93 3.41 16.10 13.64
CA GLU A 93 4.52 15.46 14.37
C GLU A 93 5.82 16.24 14.29
N THR A 94 6.14 16.84 13.13
CA THR A 94 7.29 17.75 13.02
C THR A 94 7.14 19.00 13.88
N SER A 95 5.91 19.37 14.29
CA SER A 95 5.69 20.47 15.24
C SER A 95 6.22 20.15 16.65
N LYS A 96 6.38 18.86 17.01
CA LYS A 96 6.97 18.46 18.30
C LYS A 96 8.48 18.75 18.38
N ALA A 97 9.16 18.96 17.25
CA ALA A 97 10.60 19.22 17.18
C ALA A 97 10.92 20.73 17.33
N TRP A 98 10.61 21.28 18.50
CA TRP A 98 10.92 22.67 18.86
C TRP A 98 11.96 22.73 20.00
N PRO A 99 12.95 23.63 19.95
CA PRO A 99 13.28 24.59 18.90
C PRO A 99 14.14 23.97 17.77
N LEU A 100 13.81 24.29 16.51
CA LEU A 100 14.56 23.87 15.33
C LEU A 100 15.65 24.89 14.99
N ALA A 101 16.88 24.43 14.76
CA ALA A 101 17.99 25.29 14.36
C ALA A 101 17.88 25.78 12.91
N ASP A 102 18.18 27.07 12.70
CA ASP A 102 18.40 27.63 11.37
C ASP A 102 19.55 26.93 10.63
N ALA A 103 19.60 27.04 9.30
CA ALA A 103 20.63 26.41 8.49
C ALA A 103 22.07 26.84 8.88
N ALA A 104 22.27 28.13 9.19
CA ALA A 104 23.57 28.66 9.61
C ALA A 104 24.01 28.13 10.99
N LEU A 105 23.05 28.05 11.94
CA LEU A 105 23.29 27.50 13.26
C LEU A 105 23.55 25.98 13.18
N THR A 106 22.78 25.27 12.36
CA THR A 106 22.95 23.83 12.12
C THR A 106 24.36 23.51 11.64
N ASN A 107 24.90 24.25 10.66
CA ASN A 107 26.27 24.02 10.19
C ASN A 107 27.31 24.26 11.31
N SER A 108 27.16 25.36 12.05
CA SER A 108 28.04 25.66 13.21
C SER A 108 27.99 24.55 14.27
N ILE A 109 26.80 24.03 14.57
CA ILE A 109 26.62 22.91 15.51
C ILE A 109 27.29 21.64 14.96
N MET A 110 27.08 21.30 13.69
CA MET A 110 27.65 20.10 13.08
C MET A 110 29.18 20.14 13.07
N ASP A 111 29.77 21.30 12.76
CA ASP A 111 31.21 21.51 12.79
C ASP A 111 31.77 21.37 14.22
N LEU A 112 31.09 21.94 15.21
CA LEU A 112 31.48 21.80 16.62
C LEU A 112 31.36 20.34 17.10
N VAL A 113 30.27 19.64 16.73
CA VAL A 113 30.07 18.22 17.04
C VAL A 113 31.18 17.37 16.42
N GLN A 114 31.59 17.68 15.19
CA GLN A 114 32.70 17.01 14.53
C GLN A 114 34.02 17.23 15.27
N GLN A 115 34.33 18.47 15.67
CA GLN A 115 35.52 18.77 16.47
C GLN A 115 35.47 18.06 17.84
N ALA A 116 34.33 18.14 18.55
CA ALA A 116 34.14 17.48 19.84
C ALA A 116 34.28 15.95 19.77
N SER A 117 33.93 15.33 18.63
CA SER A 117 34.14 13.90 18.40
C SER A 117 35.63 13.54 18.36
N HIS A 118 36.47 14.36 17.71
CA HIS A 118 37.93 14.16 17.66
C HIS A 118 38.58 14.31 19.04
N HIS A 119 38.11 15.28 19.83
CA HIS A 119 38.59 15.52 21.20
C HIS A 119 37.97 14.58 22.25
N LYS A 120 37.17 13.59 21.85
CA LYS A 120 36.45 12.64 22.74
C LYS A 120 35.53 13.32 23.77
N GLN A 121 35.07 14.54 23.50
CA GLN A 121 34.14 15.33 24.32
C GLN A 121 32.68 15.19 23.88
N LEU A 122 32.34 14.09 23.22
CA LEU A 122 31.03 13.86 22.63
C LEU A 122 30.49 12.49 23.05
N LYS A 123 29.25 12.46 23.53
CA LYS A 123 28.47 11.25 23.79
C LYS A 123 27.35 11.13 22.77
N LYS A 124 27.16 9.93 22.24
CA LYS A 124 26.35 9.66 21.03
C LYS A 124 25.25 8.66 21.39
N GLY A 125 24.01 8.95 20.99
CA GLY A 125 22.83 8.14 21.23
C GLY A 125 22.03 8.60 22.46
N ALA A 126 20.71 8.33 22.42
CA ALA A 126 19.76 8.78 23.44
C ALA A 126 20.12 8.29 24.86
N ASN A 127 20.48 7.01 25.01
CA ASN A 127 20.84 6.42 26.32
C ASN A 127 22.13 7.00 26.91
N GLU A 128 23.05 7.48 26.09
CA GLU A 128 24.27 8.11 26.58
C GLU A 128 24.02 9.59 26.94
N VAL A 129 23.15 10.27 26.19
CA VAL A 129 22.70 11.63 26.49
C VAL A 129 21.95 11.69 27.83
N THR A 130 21.08 10.73 28.12
CA THR A 130 20.40 10.67 29.43
C THR A 130 21.40 10.47 30.58
N LYS A 131 22.45 9.66 30.38
CA LYS A 131 23.52 9.49 31.38
C LYS A 131 24.32 10.77 31.61
N THR A 132 24.65 11.53 30.56
CA THR A 132 25.40 12.79 30.70
C THR A 132 24.57 13.87 31.37
N LEU A 133 23.27 13.94 31.10
CA LEU A 133 22.33 14.82 31.79
C LEU A 133 22.23 14.49 33.27
N ASN A 134 22.02 13.22 33.62
CA ASN A 134 21.91 12.80 35.02
C ASN A 134 23.19 13.02 35.81
N ARG A 135 24.36 12.95 35.15
CA ARG A 135 25.66 13.26 35.74
C ARG A 135 25.98 14.75 35.82
N GLY A 136 25.21 15.62 35.17
CA GLY A 136 25.45 17.06 35.13
C GLY A 136 26.72 17.48 34.39
N ILE A 137 27.19 16.67 33.43
CA ILE A 137 28.41 16.95 32.64
C ILE A 137 28.12 17.44 31.22
N ALA A 138 26.84 17.50 30.83
CA ALA A 138 26.40 17.96 29.52
C ALA A 138 26.35 19.48 29.46
N GLU A 139 26.97 20.08 28.44
CA GLU A 139 26.91 21.54 28.20
C GLU A 139 25.69 21.94 27.39
N PHE A 140 25.41 21.19 26.31
CA PHE A 140 24.20 21.31 25.50
C PHE A 140 23.94 19.98 24.77
N ILE A 141 22.71 19.85 24.26
CA ILE A 141 22.24 18.62 23.60
C ILE A 141 21.71 18.93 22.22
N VAL A 142 22.04 18.03 21.29
CA VAL A 142 21.57 18.06 19.91
C VAL A 142 20.66 16.87 19.68
N MET A 143 19.45 17.12 19.23
CA MET A 143 18.44 16.12 18.86
C MET A 143 18.10 16.26 17.38
N THR A 144 17.50 15.24 16.79
CA THR A 144 17.18 15.23 15.35
C THR A 144 15.67 15.21 15.13
N ALA A 145 15.19 16.02 14.20
CA ALA A 145 13.77 16.15 13.89
C ALA A 145 13.26 15.02 12.97
N ASP A 146 14.12 14.38 12.19
CA ASP A 146 13.79 13.27 11.28
C ASP A 146 13.84 11.88 11.95
N THR A 147 13.79 11.83 13.29
CA THR A 147 13.74 10.57 14.03
C THR A 147 12.33 10.00 13.95
N GLU A 148 12.24 8.74 13.52
CA GLU A 148 10.98 8.03 13.41
C GLU A 148 11.12 6.70 14.17
N PRO A 149 10.35 6.48 15.24
CA PRO A 149 9.37 7.37 15.88
C PRO A 149 10.01 8.47 16.76
N ILE A 150 9.48 9.70 16.72
CA ILE A 150 10.04 10.86 17.45
C ILE A 150 9.85 10.74 18.98
N GLU A 151 8.89 9.93 19.41
CA GLU A 151 8.55 9.64 20.80
C GLU A 151 9.74 9.14 21.62
N ILE A 152 10.71 8.49 20.95
CA ILE A 152 11.93 8.01 21.59
C ILE A 152 12.76 9.16 22.18
N LEU A 153 12.70 10.36 21.60
CA LEU A 153 13.47 11.53 22.02
C LEU A 153 12.71 12.46 22.98
N LEU A 154 11.38 12.35 23.08
CA LEU A 154 10.55 13.32 23.81
C LEU A 154 10.83 13.39 25.33
N HIS A 155 11.47 12.37 25.90
CA HIS A 155 11.90 12.41 27.30
C HIS A 155 13.13 13.31 27.53
N LEU A 156 13.90 13.63 26.48
CA LEU A 156 15.12 14.44 26.59
C LEU A 156 14.82 15.92 26.83
N PRO A 157 13.94 16.61 26.07
CA PRO A 157 13.60 18.01 26.34
C PRO A 157 13.14 18.24 27.79
N LEU A 158 12.26 17.37 28.31
CA LEU A 158 11.79 17.45 29.69
C LEU A 158 12.94 17.37 30.71
N LEU A 159 13.87 16.42 30.51
CA LEU A 159 15.04 16.28 31.38
C LEU A 159 16.03 17.44 31.24
N CYS A 160 16.11 18.05 30.05
CA CYS A 160 16.93 19.23 29.80
C CYS A 160 16.39 20.46 30.52
N GLU A 161 15.07 20.65 30.56
CA GLU A 161 14.40 21.71 31.32
C GLU A 161 14.64 21.56 32.83
N ASP A 162 14.45 20.35 33.37
CA ASP A 162 14.70 20.06 34.80
C ASP A 162 16.15 20.35 35.22
N LYS A 163 17.12 20.12 34.33
CA LYS A 163 18.56 20.32 34.57
C LYS A 163 19.07 21.67 34.08
N ASN A 164 18.20 22.49 33.48
CA ASN A 164 18.55 23.77 32.87
C ASN A 164 19.72 23.66 31.86
N VAL A 165 19.71 22.61 31.04
CA VAL A 165 20.69 22.36 29.98
C VAL A 165 20.06 22.71 28.63
N PRO A 166 20.67 23.58 27.80
CA PRO A 166 20.10 23.95 26.52
C PRO A 166 20.10 22.79 25.52
N TYR A 167 19.03 22.72 24.73
CA TYR A 167 18.82 21.69 23.73
C TYR A 167 18.35 22.30 22.40
N VAL A 168 18.64 21.62 21.31
CA VAL A 168 18.27 22.08 19.95
C VAL A 168 17.99 20.91 19.03
N PHE A 169 17.03 21.08 18.12
CA PHE A 169 16.75 20.13 17.05
C PHE A 169 17.48 20.50 15.76
N VAL A 170 18.12 19.51 15.14
CA VAL A 170 18.70 19.59 13.79
C VAL A 170 17.86 18.75 12.83
N PRO A 171 17.78 19.13 11.54
CA PRO A 171 16.85 18.51 10.61
C PRO A 171 17.19 17.05 10.25
N SER A 172 18.46 16.63 10.31
CA SER A 172 18.86 15.31 9.79
C SER A 172 19.75 14.48 10.73
N LYS A 173 19.31 13.27 11.07
CA LYS A 173 20.06 12.23 11.82
C LYS A 173 21.20 11.62 11.02
N ALA A 174 21.10 11.61 9.70
CA ALA A 174 22.18 11.15 8.83
C ALA A 174 23.34 12.15 8.83
N ALA A 175 23.04 13.45 8.81
CA ALA A 175 24.04 14.50 8.93
C ALA A 175 24.72 14.46 10.31
N LEU A 176 23.93 14.32 11.38
CA LEU A 176 24.47 14.22 12.74
C LEU A 176 25.37 12.98 12.92
N GLY A 177 24.98 11.83 12.36
CA GLY A 177 25.80 10.62 12.38
C GLY A 177 27.17 10.81 11.70
N ARG A 178 27.20 11.46 10.53
CA ARG A 178 28.44 11.80 9.83
C ARG A 178 29.31 12.78 10.60
N ALA A 179 28.73 13.84 11.18
CA ALA A 179 29.46 14.77 12.05
C ALA A 179 30.07 14.06 13.26
N CYS A 180 29.34 13.10 13.84
CA CYS A 180 29.84 12.24 14.91
C CYS A 180 30.93 11.24 14.45
N GLY A 181 31.26 11.15 13.15
CA GLY A 181 32.20 10.15 12.62
C GLY A 181 31.68 8.71 12.68
N VAL A 182 30.36 8.52 12.59
CA VAL A 182 29.70 7.20 12.65
C VAL A 182 28.94 6.96 11.33
N SER A 183 29.05 5.76 10.78
CA SER A 183 28.34 5.39 9.53
C SER A 183 26.83 5.20 9.73
N ARG A 184 26.42 4.91 10.95
CA ARG A 184 25.02 4.77 11.35
C ARG A 184 24.41 6.12 11.73
N PRO A 185 23.12 6.35 11.45
CA PRO A 185 22.42 7.56 11.89
C PRO A 185 22.43 7.68 13.41
N VAL A 186 22.60 8.90 13.92
CA VAL A 186 22.61 9.22 15.35
C VAL A 186 21.45 10.15 15.62
N ILE A 187 20.60 9.79 16.59
CA ILE A 187 19.36 10.51 16.89
C ILE A 187 19.54 11.65 17.90
N ALA A 188 20.52 11.50 18.81
CA ALA A 188 20.84 12.46 19.86
C ALA A 188 22.34 12.44 20.15
N ALA A 189 22.90 13.60 20.47
CA ALA A 189 24.28 13.75 20.88
C ALA A 189 24.39 14.78 22.00
N SER A 190 25.31 14.55 22.94
CA SER A 190 25.61 15.46 24.04
C SER A 190 27.07 15.85 24.01
N VAL A 191 27.33 17.16 24.03
CA VAL A 191 28.67 17.71 24.18
C VAL A 191 28.97 17.86 25.67
N THR A 192 30.08 17.29 26.13
CA THR A 192 30.47 17.27 27.54
C THR A 192 31.45 18.37 27.88
N SER A 193 31.36 18.89 29.11
CA SER A 193 32.32 19.85 29.65
C SER A 193 33.68 19.20 29.87
N ASN A 194 34.76 19.87 29.45
CA ASN A 194 36.12 19.54 29.87
C ASN A 194 36.93 20.84 29.93
N GLU A 195 37.53 21.09 31.10
CA GLU A 195 38.11 22.39 31.48
C GLU A 195 39.39 22.74 30.73
N GLY A 196 40.09 21.74 30.15
CA GLY A 196 41.32 21.94 29.39
C GLY A 196 41.14 22.00 27.87
N SER A 197 39.93 22.20 27.36
CA SER A 197 39.65 22.16 25.92
C SER A 197 39.57 23.55 25.28
N ASP A 198 40.27 23.72 24.16
CA ASP A 198 40.21 24.92 23.29
C ASP A 198 38.81 25.15 22.70
N LEU A 199 37.94 24.14 22.72
CA LEU A 199 36.56 24.23 22.23
C LEU A 199 35.61 24.98 23.16
N LYS A 200 36.03 25.29 24.40
CA LYS A 200 35.15 25.91 25.41
C LYS A 200 34.51 27.21 24.94
N THR A 201 35.27 28.07 24.26
CA THR A 201 34.76 29.34 23.72
C THR A 201 33.70 29.12 22.65
N GLN A 202 33.90 28.15 21.76
CA GLN A 202 32.93 27.81 20.72
C GLN A 202 31.66 27.18 21.31
N ILE A 203 31.82 26.28 22.29
CA ILE A 203 30.69 25.68 23.02
C ILE A 203 29.84 26.76 23.68
N LEU A 204 30.45 27.72 24.36
CA LEU A 204 29.73 28.83 24.99
C LEU A 204 29.00 29.72 23.97
N ALA A 205 29.63 30.00 22.82
CA ALA A 205 29.01 30.78 21.76
C ALA A 205 27.76 30.10 21.18
N ILE A 206 27.84 28.80 20.89
CA ILE A 206 26.70 28.02 20.40
C ILE A 206 25.63 27.88 21.49
N LYS A 207 26.02 27.64 22.74
CA LYS A 207 25.11 27.58 23.88
C LYS A 207 24.23 28.83 23.99
N LEU A 208 24.85 30.00 23.88
CA LEU A 208 24.14 31.30 23.92
C LEU A 208 23.24 31.51 22.69
N GLN A 209 23.59 30.97 21.53
CA GLN A 209 22.72 30.99 20.35
C GLN A 209 21.51 30.06 20.52
N ILE A 210 21.68 28.89 21.15
CA ILE A 210 20.59 27.96 21.45
C ILE A 210 19.66 28.55 22.52
N GLU A 211 20.20 29.16 23.57
CA GLU A 211 19.40 29.81 24.60
C GLU A 211 18.50 30.92 24.03
N LYS A 212 18.98 31.64 23.01
CA LYS A 212 18.17 32.64 22.28
C LYS A 212 17.00 32.02 21.49
N LEU A 213 17.08 30.75 21.12
CA LEU A 213 16.00 30.04 20.42
C LEU A 213 14.95 29.46 21.37
N LEU A 214 15.28 29.32 22.65
CA LEU A 214 14.40 28.78 23.70
C LEU A 214 13.53 29.85 24.36
N ILE A 215 13.72 31.14 24.02
CA ILE A 215 12.92 32.29 24.47
C ILE A 215 11.87 32.60 23.42
#